data_AF-A0A8S4N092-F1
#
_entry.id   AF-A0A8S4N092-F1
#
_cell.length_a   1.000
_cell.length_b   1.000
_cell.length_c   1.000
_cell.angle_alpha   90.00
_cell.angle_beta   90.00
_cell.angle_gamma   90.00
#
_symmetry.space_group_name_H-M   'P 1'
#
loop_
_entity.id
_entity.type
_entity.pdbx_description
1 polymer ?
#
loop_
_entity_poly.entity_id
_entity_poly.type
_entity_poly.pdbx_seq_one_letter_code
_entity_poly.pdbx_strand_id
1 'polypeptide(L)'
;ATDDIKLCPILSKLSINTIFIVTNMTKIQSHSLIWTYRITLWRLLISYGYDVYNFDTDAIVLHDPIGHVERNYPNASIVASMTKKSPKNVQRDWGFTLCMGNVLFRK
;
A
#
# COMPACT_ATOMS: atom_id res chain seq x y z
N ALA A 1 17.45 13.33 7.53
CA ALA A 1 16.40 14.36 7.58
C ALA A 1 15.09 13.70 7.17
N THR A 2 14.36 13.16 8.14
CA THR A 2 12.96 12.77 7.97
C THR A 2 12.17 14.07 8.04
N ASP A 3 12.03 14.74 6.90
CA ASP A 3 11.07 15.83 6.80
C ASP A 3 9.70 15.25 7.18
N ASP A 4 9.15 15.80 8.25
CA ASP A 4 7.92 15.38 8.88
C ASP A 4 6.83 15.17 7.82
N ILE A 5 6.38 13.93 7.63
CA ILE A 5 5.06 13.68 7.07
C ILE A 5 4.07 14.17 8.13
N LYS A 6 3.80 15.48 8.14
CA LYS A 6 2.75 16.09 8.95
C LYS A 6 1.41 15.67 8.34
N LEU A 7 0.92 14.50 8.73
CA LEU A 7 -0.48 14.15 8.53
C LEU A 7 -1.33 15.18 9.27
N CYS A 8 -2.17 15.87 8.51
CA CYS A 8 -2.92 17.03 8.96
C CYS A 8 -3.79 16.64 10.17
N PRO A 9 -3.66 17.32 11.34
CA PRO A 9 -4.49 17.06 12.54
C PRO A 9 -6.01 17.21 12.32
N ILE A 10 -6.41 17.69 11.15
CA ILE A 10 -7.79 17.75 10.68
C ILE A 10 -8.35 16.37 10.33
N LEU A 11 -7.52 15.41 9.92
CA LEU A 11 -7.98 14.09 9.49
C LEU A 11 -8.62 13.29 10.64
N SER A 12 -8.18 13.51 11.88
CA SER A 12 -8.80 12.90 13.06
C SER A 12 -10.12 13.55 13.49
N LYS A 13 -10.51 14.68 12.87
CA LYS A 13 -11.75 15.43 13.17
C LYS A 13 -12.83 15.25 12.10
N LEU A 14 -12.49 14.61 10.99
CA LEU A 14 -13.42 14.37 9.90
C LEU A 14 -13.74 12.86 9.88
N SER A 15 -15.01 12.50 9.71
CA SER A 15 -15.47 11.12 9.48
C SER A 15 -15.03 10.63 8.09
N ILE A 16 -13.73 10.69 7.82
CA ILE A 16 -13.13 10.26 6.56
C ILE A 16 -12.81 8.77 6.68
N ASN A 17 -13.56 7.96 5.94
CA ASN A 17 -13.33 6.53 5.85
C ASN A 17 -12.20 6.19 4.85
N THR A 18 -11.87 7.11 3.93
CA THR A 18 -10.89 6.89 2.85
C THR A 18 -10.01 8.11 2.62
N ILE A 19 -8.69 7.93 2.69
CA ILE A 19 -7.71 9.00 2.41
C ILE A 19 -6.93 8.62 1.16
N PHE A 20 -6.96 9.48 0.14
CA PHE A 20 -6.12 9.34 -1.05
C PHE A 20 -4.83 10.14 -0.85
N ILE A 21 -3.69 9.45 -0.79
CA ILE A 21 -2.38 10.07 -0.67
C ILE A 21 -1.62 9.84 -1.97
N VAL A 22 -1.40 10.92 -2.72
CA VAL A 22 -0.55 10.89 -3.91
C VAL A 22 0.84 11.37 -3.50
N THR A 23 1.78 10.42 -3.36
CA THR A 23 3.18 10.76 -3.05
C THR A 23 3.90 11.12 -4.35
N ASN A 24 4.02 12.42 -4.64
CA ASN A 24 4.86 12.88 -5.74
C ASN A 24 6.34 12.85 -5.30
N MET A 25 7.02 11.74 -5.59
CA MET A 25 8.42 11.51 -5.21
C MET A 25 9.42 11.79 -6.34
N THR A 26 9.07 12.67 -7.29
CA THR A 26 9.90 13.02 -8.47
C THR A 26 11.31 13.51 -8.15
N LYS A 27 11.58 13.95 -6.92
CA LYS A 27 12.92 14.38 -6.46
C LYS A 27 13.74 13.29 -5.77
N ILE A 28 13.18 12.10 -5.52
CA ILE A 28 13.87 11.01 -4.84
C ILE A 28 14.55 10.12 -5.89
N GLN A 29 15.88 10.13 -5.92
CA GLN A 29 16.66 9.38 -6.91
C GLN A 29 16.88 7.90 -6.53
N SER A 30 16.59 7.51 -5.29
CA SER A 30 16.80 6.13 -4.80
C SER A 30 15.49 5.36 -4.68
N HIS A 31 15.37 4.28 -5.44
CA HIS A 31 14.25 3.33 -5.33
C HIS A 31 14.09 2.78 -3.91
N SER A 32 15.20 2.47 -3.22
CA SER A 32 15.16 1.96 -1.85
C SER A 32 14.54 2.98 -0.90
N LEU A 33 14.84 4.27 -1.09
CA LEU A 33 14.30 5.33 -0.24
C LEU A 33 12.80 5.53 -0.48
N ILE A 34 12.35 5.47 -1.73
CA ILE A 34 10.92 5.45 -2.10
C ILE A 34 10.18 4.34 -1.35
N TRP A 35 10.72 3.12 -1.37
CA TRP A 35 10.12 1.98 -0.67
C TRP A 35 10.08 2.17 0.85
N THR A 36 11.14 2.72 1.45
CA THR A 36 11.16 3.04 2.89
C THR A 36 10.04 4.01 3.25
N TYR A 37 9.82 5.07 2.45
CA TYR A 37 8.73 6.01 2.68
C TYR A 37 7.35 5.36 2.51
N ARG A 38 7.14 4.56 1.47
CA ARG A 38 5.89 3.82 1.25
C ARG A 38 5.55 2.94 2.45
N ILE A 39 6.49 2.10 2.88
CA ILE A 39 6.29 1.17 4.00
C ILE A 39 6.03 1.94 5.30
N THR A 40 6.76 3.02 5.55
CA THR A 40 6.57 3.85 6.75
C THR A 40 5.18 4.47 6.78
N LEU A 41 4.72 5.01 5.64
CA LEU A 41 3.39 5.59 5.51
C LEU A 41 2.29 4.53 5.73
N TRP A 42 2.41 3.36 5.10
CA TRP A 42 1.42 2.29 5.26
C TRP A 42 1.33 1.84 6.72
N ARG A 43 2.47 1.59 7.37
CA ARG A 43 2.50 1.22 8.80
C ARG A 43 1.83 2.26 9.67
N LEU A 44 2.07 3.54 9.40
CA LEU A 44 1.46 4.64 10.14
C LEU A 44 -0.07 4.66 9.97
N LEU A 45 -0.56 4.58 8.73
CA LEU A 45 -2.00 4.55 8.44
C LEU A 45 -2.70 3.34 9.08
N ILE A 46 -2.09 2.16 8.98
CA ILE A 46 -2.60 0.93 9.61
C ILE A 46 -2.65 1.11 11.14
N SER A 47 -1.61 1.70 11.74
CA SER A 47 -1.59 1.95 13.19
C SER A 47 -2.67 2.93 13.67
N TYR A 48 -3.15 3.81 12.79
CA TYR A 48 -4.31 4.67 13.05
C TYR A 48 -5.66 4.00 12.77
N GLY A 49 -5.66 2.74 12.35
CA GLY A 49 -6.85 1.95 12.11
C GLY A 49 -7.48 2.16 10.73
N TYR A 50 -6.68 2.51 9.74
CA TYR A 50 -7.12 2.59 8.34
C TYR A 50 -6.68 1.35 7.56
N ASP A 51 -7.57 0.87 6.69
CA ASP A 51 -7.19 -0.06 5.62
C ASP A 51 -6.43 0.72 4.54
N VAL A 52 -5.35 0.13 4.03
CA VAL A 52 -4.46 0.77 3.06
C VAL A 52 -4.51 0.03 1.74
N TYR A 53 -5.14 0.65 0.75
CA TYR A 53 -5.02 0.26 -0.65
C TYR A 53 -3.87 1.02 -1.29
N ASN A 54 -2.88 0.29 -1.78
CA ASN A 54 -1.74 0.83 -2.49
C ASN A 54 -1.76 0.38 -3.95
N PHE A 55 -1.60 1.36 -4.83
CA PHE A 55 -1.43 1.18 -6.27
C PHE A 55 -0.15 1.88 -6.71
N ASP A 56 0.59 1.28 -7.63
CA ASP A 56 1.67 1.98 -8.34
C ASP A 56 1.08 3.11 -9.21
N THR A 57 1.89 4.11 -9.51
CA THR A 57 1.44 5.32 -10.21
C THR A 57 1.03 5.07 -11.67
N ASP A 58 1.46 3.95 -12.23
CA ASP A 58 1.10 3.48 -13.57
C ASP A 58 -0.12 2.54 -13.56
N ALA A 59 -0.71 2.28 -12.40
CA ALA A 59 -1.93 1.49 -12.30
C ALA A 59 -3.16 2.31 -12.69
N ILE A 60 -4.00 1.73 -13.56
CA ILE A 60 -5.32 2.28 -13.90
C ILE A 60 -6.39 1.42 -13.23
N VAL A 61 -7.17 2.03 -12.34
CA VAL A 61 -8.27 1.36 -11.64
C VAL A 61 -9.54 1.44 -12.50
N LEU A 62 -9.94 0.30 -13.06
CA LEU A 62 -11.10 0.22 -13.97
C LEU A 62 -12.44 -0.03 -13.26
N HIS A 63 -12.38 -0.64 -12.07
CA HIS A 63 -13.54 -1.03 -11.27
C HIS A 63 -13.26 -0.77 -9.79
N ASP A 64 -14.31 -0.68 -8.98
CA ASP A 64 -14.19 -0.53 -7.52
C ASP A 64 -13.44 -1.74 -6.91
N PRO A 65 -12.20 -1.56 -6.41
CA PRO A 65 -11.44 -2.64 -5.81
C PRO A 65 -11.93 -2.98 -4.40
N ILE A 66 -12.63 -2.07 -3.71
CA ILE A 66 -13.06 -2.25 -2.32
C ILE A 66 -14.19 -3.30 -2.29
N GLY A 67 -15.28 -3.05 -3.02
CA GLY A 67 -16.40 -3.99 -3.06
C GLY A 67 -16.02 -5.37 -3.63
N HIS A 68 -15.03 -5.46 -4.51
CA HIS A 68 -14.50 -6.76 -4.95
C HIS A 68 -13.81 -7.50 -3.80
N VAL A 69 -12.92 -6.83 -3.07
CA VAL A 69 -12.13 -7.48 -2.02
C VAL A 69 -12.99 -7.81 -0.79
N GLU A 70 -13.93 -6.95 -0.40
CA GLU A 70 -14.86 -7.24 0.70
C GLU A 70 -15.71 -8.49 0.42
N ARG A 71 -16.21 -8.64 -0.82
CA ARG A 71 -17.03 -9.80 -1.19
C ARG A 71 -16.26 -11.11 -1.27
N ASN A 72 -15.04 -11.07 -1.83
CA ASN A 72 -14.30 -12.29 -2.14
C ASN A 72 -13.30 -12.69 -1.05
N TYR A 73 -12.82 -11.73 -0.26
CA TYR A 73 -11.76 -11.94 0.73
C TYR A 73 -12.07 -11.20 2.04
N PRO A 74 -13.23 -11.44 2.70
CA PRO A 74 -13.68 -10.64 3.85
C PRO A 74 -12.74 -10.71 5.07
N ASN A 75 -12.03 -11.82 5.25
CA ASN A 75 -11.19 -12.07 6.43
C ASN A 75 -9.68 -11.96 6.13
N ALA A 76 -9.29 -11.52 4.94
CA ALA A 76 -7.88 -11.41 4.58
C ALA A 76 -7.26 -10.15 5.20
N SER A 77 -6.13 -10.30 5.91
CA SER A 77 -5.33 -9.17 6.40
C SER A 77 -4.49 -8.52 5.28
N ILE A 78 -4.12 -9.30 4.27
CA ILE A 78 -3.35 -8.84 3.10
C ILE A 78 -3.99 -9.44 1.85
N VAL A 79 -4.25 -8.59 0.85
CA VAL A 79 -4.67 -9.05 -0.48
C VAL A 79 -3.71 -8.45 -1.50
N ALA A 80 -3.00 -9.31 -2.23
CA ALA A 80 -2.02 -8.91 -3.23
C ALA A 80 -2.08 -9.84 -4.44
N SER A 81 -1.57 -9.37 -5.56
CA SER A 81 -1.41 -10.20 -6.75
C SER A 81 -0.12 -11.03 -6.66
N MET A 82 -0.19 -12.29 -7.10
CA MET A 82 1.02 -13.08 -7.32
C MET A 82 1.73 -12.61 -8.59
N THR A 83 3.04 -12.43 -8.51
CA THR A 83 3.85 -12.14 -9.70
C THR A 83 4.12 -13.42 -10.49
N LYS A 84 3.93 -13.38 -11.82
CA LYS A 84 4.38 -14.44 -12.73
C LYS A 84 5.89 -14.43 -12.95
N LYS A 85 6.55 -13.30 -12.66
CA LYS A 85 7.98 -13.09 -12.79
C LYS A 85 8.57 -12.93 -11.39
N SER A 86 8.83 -14.05 -10.74
CA SER A 86 9.53 -14.10 -9.45
C SER A 86 10.95 -14.61 -9.64
N PRO A 87 11.96 -14.06 -8.97
CA PRO A 87 13.29 -14.67 -8.90
C PRO A 87 13.17 -16.08 -8.31
N LYS A 88 13.50 -17.12 -9.10
CA LYS A 88 13.32 -18.53 -8.71
C LYS A 88 14.02 -18.89 -7.41
N ASN A 89 15.17 -18.26 -7.14
CA ASN A 89 15.90 -18.42 -5.89
C ASN A 89 15.08 -17.92 -4.69
N VAL A 90 14.48 -16.74 -4.79
CA VAL A 90 13.65 -16.16 -3.72
C VAL A 90 12.41 -17.02 -3.49
N GLN A 91 11.74 -17.46 -4.57
CA GLN A 91 10.57 -18.31 -4.42
C GLN A 91 10.90 -19.68 -3.82
N ARG A 92 12.04 -20.28 -4.18
CA ARG A 92 12.50 -21.54 -3.58
C ARG A 92 12.77 -21.38 -2.09
N ASP A 93 13.41 -20.29 -1.70
CA ASP A 93 13.88 -20.11 -0.32
C ASP A 93 12.76 -19.57 0.60
N TRP A 94 11.82 -18.77 0.08
CA TRP A 94 10.76 -18.11 0.87
C TRP A 94 9.35 -18.66 0.59
N GLY A 95 9.21 -19.57 -0.38
CA GLY A 95 7.94 -20.18 -0.77
C GLY A 95 7.09 -19.32 -1.72
N PHE A 96 7.04 -18.01 -1.52
CA PHE A 96 6.25 -17.11 -2.36
C PHE A 96 6.84 -15.69 -2.44
N THR A 97 6.37 -14.94 -3.44
CA THR A 97 6.64 -13.52 -3.59
C THR A 97 5.35 -12.83 -4.02
N LEU A 98 5.07 -11.66 -3.45
CA LEU A 98 3.90 -10.86 -3.77
C LEU A 98 4.29 -9.65 -4.60
N CYS A 99 3.43 -9.27 -5.54
CA CYS A 99 3.53 -7.97 -6.19
C CYS A 99 3.07 -6.89 -5.21
N MET A 100 3.93 -5.90 -4.98
CA MET A 100 3.66 -4.79 -4.06
C MET A 100 3.10 -3.56 -4.78
N GLY A 101 2.88 -3.63 -6.10
CA GLY A 101 2.32 -2.55 -6.91
C GLY A 101 0.79 -2.47 -6.91
N ASN A 102 0.11 -3.50 -6.41
CA ASN A 102 -1.31 -3.50 -6.13
C ASN A 102 -1.54 -4.40 -4.90
N VAL A 103 -1.70 -3.77 -3.74
CA VAL A 103 -1.82 -4.48 -2.46
C VAL A 103 -2.78 -3.75 -1.52
N LEU A 104 -3.61 -4.53 -0.84
CA LEU A 104 -4.39 -4.12 0.32
C LEU A 104 -3.73 -4.63 1.60
N PHE A 105 -3.62 -3.76 2.59
CA PHE A 105 -3.39 -4.10 3.99
C PHE A 105 -4.61 -3.70 4.82
N ARG A 106 -5.14 -4.64 5.62
CA ARG A 106 -6.20 -4.34 6.59
C ARG A 106 -5.64 -4.13 7.99
N LYS A 107 -6.28 -3.23 8.75
CA LYS A 107 -6.00 -3.01 10.17
C LYS A 107 -6.44 -4.15 11.07
#